data_AF-A0A0U5EXE3-F1
#
_entry.id   AF-A0A0U5EXE3-F1
#
_cell.length_a   1.000
_cell.length_b   1.000
_cell.length_c   1.000
_cell.angle_alpha   90.00
_cell.angle_beta   90.00
_cell.angle_gamma   90.00
#
_symmetry.space_group_name_H-M   'P 1'
#
loop_
_entity.id
_entity.type
_entity.pdbx_description
1 polymer ?
#
loop_
_entity_poly.entity_id
_entity_poly.type
_entity_poly.pdbx_seq_one_letter_code
_entity_poly.pdbx_strand_id
1 'polypeptide(L)' 'MARARFEGRAIGKADCYIAATAASRGYLVASRDVSPFEAAGVRVLNPWEDA' A
#
# COMPACT_ATOMS: atom_id res chain seq x y z
N MET A 1 5.50 -4.59 -5.85
CA MET A 1 5.86 -3.39 -6.65
C MET A 1 5.79 -3.58 -8.17
N ALA A 2 6.10 -4.76 -8.71
CA ALA A 2 5.84 -5.08 -10.12
C ALA A 2 4.35 -4.86 -10.51
N ARG A 3 3.43 -5.18 -9.60
CA ARG A 3 1.97 -4.93 -9.73
C ARG A 3 1.63 -3.46 -9.99
N ALA A 4 2.06 -2.55 -9.12
CA ALA A 4 1.80 -1.12 -9.26
C ALA A 4 2.35 -0.53 -10.57
N ARG A 5 3.59 -0.92 -10.93
CA ARG A 5 4.20 -0.52 -12.20
C ARG A 5 3.44 -1.08 -13.40
N PHE A 6 3.00 -2.33 -13.31
CA PHE A 6 2.17 -2.97 -14.33
C PHE A 6 0.81 -2.27 -14.49
N GLU A 7 0.24 -1.75 -13.40
CA GLU A 7 -1.00 -0.97 -13.39
C GLU A 7 -0.78 0.53 -13.71
N GLY A 8 0.44 0.94 -14.07
CA GLY A 8 0.77 2.33 -14.42
C GLY A 8 0.74 3.30 -13.25
N ARG A 9 0.70 2.82 -12.01
CA ARG A 9 0.64 3.64 -10.80
C ARG A 9 2.04 3.84 -10.21
N ALA A 10 2.45 5.10 -10.06
CA ALA A 10 3.72 5.45 -9.42
C ALA A 10 3.57 5.32 -7.89
N ILE A 11 4.40 4.47 -7.28
CA ILE A 11 4.52 4.34 -5.82
C ILE A 11 5.85 4.94 -5.39
N GLY A 12 5.83 5.80 -4.37
CA GLY A 12 7.03 6.35 -3.76
C GLY A 12 7.95 5.27 -3.19
N LYS A 13 9.26 5.52 -3.17
CA LYS A 13 10.23 4.51 -2.67
C LYS A 13 9.94 4.09 -1.22
N ALA A 14 9.55 5.03 -0.37
CA ALA A 14 9.24 4.75 1.04
C ALA A 14 7.99 3.85 1.17
N ASP A 15 6.89 4.23 0.51
CA ASP A 15 5.63 3.48 0.53
C ASP A 15 5.82 2.06 0.01
N CYS A 16 6.71 1.89 -0.97
CA CYS A 16 7.07 0.57 -1.45
C CYS A 16 7.71 -0.32 -0.40
N TYR A 17 8.64 0.20 0.40
CA TYR A 17 9.31 -0.62 1.41
C TYR A 17 8.32 -1.05 2.49
N ILE A 18 7.42 -0.14 2.87
CA ILE A 18 6.33 -0.43 3.80
C ILE A 18 5.40 -1.50 3.21
N ALA A 19 4.93 -1.30 1.98
CA ALA A 19 4.04 -2.23 1.28
C ALA A 19 4.66 -3.61 1.07
N ALA A 20 5.94 -3.68 0.69
CA ALA A 20 6.65 -4.94 0.50
C ALA A 20 6.77 -5.73 1.81
N THR A 21 7.08 -5.04 2.91
CA THR A 21 7.14 -5.65 4.24
C THR A 21 5.78 -6.21 4.63
N ALA A 22 4.71 -5.41 4.49
CA ALA A 22 3.35 -5.85 4.80
C ALA A 22 2.92 -7.05 3.95
N ALA A 23 3.16 -7.01 2.64
CA ALA A 23 2.85 -8.10 1.72
C ALA A 23 3.60 -9.39 2.08
N SER A 24 4.90 -9.31 2.42
CA SER A 24 5.71 -10.48 2.76
C SER A 24 5.26 -11.20 4.03
N ARG A 25 4.58 -10.49 4.93
CA ARG A 25 4.13 -11.00 6.23
C ARG A 25 2.62 -11.23 6.30
N GLY A 26 1.87 -10.93 5.23
CA GLY A 26 0.41 -10.99 5.23
C GLY A 26 -0.26 -9.95 6.13
N TYR A 27 0.41 -8.83 6.39
CA TYR A 27 -0.11 -7.74 7.21
C TYR A 27 -0.94 -6.75 6.39
N LEU A 28 -1.70 -5.92 7.10
CA LEU A 28 -2.36 -4.73 6.55
C LEU A 28 -1.57 -3.48 6.91
N VAL A 29 -1.70 -2.42 6.10
CA VAL A 29 -1.13 -1.10 6.40
C VAL A 29 -2.22 -0.19 6.93
N ALA A 30 -2.01 0.43 8.09
CA ALA A 30 -2.88 1.51 8.56
C ALA A 30 -2.28 2.84 8.10
N SER A 31 -2.96 3.55 7.19
CA SER A 31 -2.44 4.80 6.61
C SER A 31 -3.59 5.74 6.21
N ARG A 32 -3.39 7.04 6.40
CA ARG A 32 -4.29 8.08 5.89
C ARG A 32 -4.24 8.19 4.36
N ASP A 33 -3.05 8.05 3.79
CA ASP A 33 -2.87 8.00 2.34
C ASP A 33 -2.92 6.52 1.91
N VAL A 34 -4.06 6.12 1.35
CA VAL A 34 -4.34 4.72 0.98
C VAL A 34 -3.87 4.38 -0.44
N SER A 35 -3.80 5.38 -1.32
CA SER A 35 -3.61 5.20 -2.76
C SER A 35 -2.33 4.41 -3.11
N PRO A 36 -1.16 4.67 -2.49
CA PRO A 36 0.05 3.90 -2.78
C PRO A 36 -0.06 2.42 -2.38
N PHE A 37 -0.76 2.12 -1.29
CA PHE A 37 -0.87 0.77 -0.75
C PHE A 37 -1.90 -0.07 -1.50
N GLU A 38 -2.99 0.55 -1.94
CA GLU A 38 -3.94 -0.07 -2.87
C GLU A 38 -3.27 -0.41 -4.20
N ALA A 39 -2.50 0.52 -4.77
CA ALA A 39 -1.72 0.28 -5.98
C ALA A 39 -0.68 -0.84 -5.80
N ALA A 40 -0.19 -1.04 -4.57
CA ALA A 40 0.72 -2.14 -4.24
C ALA A 40 0.00 -3.49 -4.10
N GLY A 41 -1.33 -3.51 -4.06
CA GLY A 41 -2.15 -4.69 -3.79
C GLY A 41 -2.11 -5.13 -2.32
N VAL A 42 -1.75 -4.22 -1.40
CA VAL A 42 -1.70 -4.49 0.04
C VAL A 42 -3.02 -4.05 0.66
N ARG A 43 -3.56 -4.84 1.59
CA ARG A 43 -4.75 -4.42 2.34
C ARG A 43 -4.42 -3.18 3.15
N VAL A 44 -5.23 -2.14 3.02
CA VAL A 44 -5.05 -0.89 3.74
C VAL A 44 -6.30 -0.60 4.57
N LEU A 45 -6.09 -0.03 5.75
CA LEU A 45 -7.12 0.52 6.61
C LEU A 45 -6.83 2.00 6.81
N ASN A 46 -7.79 2.85 6.50
CA ASN A 46 -7.68 4.29 6.77
C ASN A 46 -8.31 4.59 8.14
N PRO A 47 -7.53 4.88 9.19
CA PRO A 47 -8.10 5.14 10.51
C PRO A 47 -8.73 6.54 10.62
N TRP A 48 -8.69 7.35 9.55
CA TRP A 48 -9.41 8.62 9.43
C TRP A 48 -10.69 8.51 8.61
N GLU A 49 -10.98 7.35 8.01
CA GLU A 49 -12.33 7.06 7.54
C GLU A 49 -13.16 6.62 8.75
N ASP A 50 -14.26 7.33 8.98
CA ASP A 50 -15.11 7.16 10.16
C ASP A 50 -15.61 5.72 10.31
N ALA A 51 -15.80 5.32 11.57
CA ALA A 51 -16.41 4.05 11.96
C ALA A 51 -17.85 3.88 11.42
#